data_AF-A0A2E9CLN4-F1
#
_entry.id   AF-A0A2E9CLN4-F1
#
_cell.length_a   1.000
_cell.length_b   1.000
_cell.length_c   1.000
_cell.angle_alpha   90.00
_cell.angle_beta   90.00
_cell.angle_gamma   90.00
#
_symmetry.space_group_name_H-M   'P 1'
#
loop_
_entity.id
_entity.type
_entity.pdbx_description
1 polymer ?
#
loop_
_entity_poly.entity_id
_entity_poly.type
_entity_poly.pdbx_seq_one_letter_code
_entity_poly.pdbx_strand_id
1 'polypeptide(L)'
;MIADYLATFDFNMPIIDAVNDPDLAGARSELAALALGEGLDSGYYEAQELAEAFLEAAREANAEITDPESPARERLSNILDRGSSYQRHLFDKVATLPLADAASDLVWLTALMRGRADMYRPVEAARLSTR
;
A
#
# COMPACT_ATOMS: atom_id res chain seq x y z
N MET A 1 29.97 -12.61 -2.65
CA MET A 1 29.11 -12.86 -3.83
C MET A 1 27.77 -12.16 -3.65
N ILE A 2 26.97 -12.00 -4.71
CA ILE A 2 25.61 -11.40 -4.61
C ILE A 2 24.75 -12.13 -3.55
N ALA A 3 24.91 -13.44 -3.39
CA ALA A 3 24.20 -14.23 -2.39
C ALA A 3 24.51 -13.78 -0.94
N ASP A 4 25.77 -13.48 -0.62
CA ASP A 4 26.16 -13.01 0.73
C ASP A 4 25.54 -11.65 1.05
N TYR A 5 25.41 -10.78 0.05
CA TYR A 5 24.75 -9.48 0.19
C TYR A 5 23.23 -9.64 0.38
N LEU A 6 22.58 -10.48 -0.42
CA LEU A 6 21.13 -10.72 -0.29
C LEU A 6 20.78 -11.41 1.02
N ALA A 7 21.67 -12.25 1.56
CA ALA A 7 21.42 -12.94 2.83
C ALA A 7 21.29 -11.96 4.01
N THR A 8 21.98 -10.82 3.97
CA THR A 8 21.93 -9.77 4.99
C THR A 8 20.89 -8.68 4.72
N PHE A 9 20.22 -8.71 3.56
CA PHE A 9 19.22 -7.71 3.20
C PHE A 9 17.97 -7.83 4.09
N ASP A 10 17.49 -6.68 4.57
CA ASP A 10 16.20 -6.55 5.26
C ASP A 10 15.17 -5.98 4.28
N PHE A 11 14.22 -6.83 3.86
CA PHE A 11 13.14 -6.44 2.95
C PHE A 11 12.10 -5.51 3.59
N ASN A 12 12.14 -5.28 4.91
CA ASN A 12 11.32 -4.27 5.57
C ASN A 12 11.99 -2.88 5.56
N MET A 13 13.30 -2.81 5.29
CA MET A 13 14.06 -1.56 5.31
C MET A 13 13.42 -0.43 4.48
N PRO A 14 12.91 -0.67 3.25
CA PRO A 14 12.25 0.40 2.49
C PRO A 14 11.03 1.01 3.19
N ILE A 15 10.26 0.20 3.93
CA ILE A 15 9.11 0.71 4.71
C ILE A 15 9.61 1.50 5.91
N ILE A 16 10.64 1.00 6.59
CA ILE A 16 11.25 1.69 7.73
C ILE A 16 11.82 3.04 7.30
N ASP A 17 12.49 3.10 6.15
CA ASP A 17 13.01 4.35 5.59
C ASP A 17 11.87 5.32 5.29
N ALA A 18 10.78 4.87 4.67
CA ALA A 18 9.62 5.70 4.38
C ALA A 18 8.92 6.23 5.65
N VAL A 19 8.89 5.46 6.73
CA VAL A 19 8.37 5.93 8.03
C VAL A 19 9.23 7.08 8.58
N ASN A 20 10.54 7.01 8.41
CA ASN A 20 11.50 7.95 9.02
C ASN A 20 11.92 9.10 8.10
N ASP A 21 11.44 9.15 6.86
CA ASP A 21 11.78 10.17 5.88
C ASP A 21 11.03 11.50 6.17
N PRO A 22 11.73 12.57 6.60
CA PRO A 22 11.11 13.86 6.91
C PRO A 22 10.67 14.64 5.66
N ASP A 23 11.19 14.28 4.48
CA ASP A 23 10.88 14.94 3.21
C ASP A 23 9.71 14.26 2.48
N LEU A 24 9.19 13.14 3.03
CA LEU A 24 8.10 12.40 2.45
C LEU A 24 6.76 13.14 2.65
N ALA A 25 5.95 13.20 1.58
CA ALA A 25 4.66 13.88 1.60
C ALA A 25 3.74 13.36 2.73
N GLY A 26 3.03 14.27 3.38
CA GLY A 26 2.55 14.09 4.77
C GLY A 26 1.74 12.82 5.09
N ALA A 27 0.95 12.27 4.15
CA ALA A 27 0.20 11.05 4.43
C ALA A 27 1.04 9.77 4.28
N ARG A 28 2.11 9.79 3.48
CA ARG A 28 2.86 8.59 3.08
C ARG A 28 3.69 7.96 4.21
N SER A 29 4.29 8.76 5.08
CA SER A 29 5.02 8.23 6.25
C SER A 29 4.07 7.47 7.18
N GLU A 30 2.87 8.01 7.41
CA GLU A 30 1.85 7.36 8.25
C GLU A 30 1.27 6.11 7.56
N LEU A 31 1.05 6.14 6.24
CA LEU A 31 0.65 4.96 5.47
C LEU A 31 1.71 3.84 5.55
N ALA A 32 3.00 4.19 5.45
CA ALA A 32 4.08 3.23 5.65
C ALA A 32 4.11 2.68 7.07
N ALA A 33 3.80 3.51 8.07
CA ALA A 33 3.75 3.08 9.47
C ALA A 33 2.64 2.05 9.69
N LEU A 34 1.46 2.24 9.08
CA LEU A 34 0.37 1.25 9.10
C LEU A 34 0.80 -0.06 8.44
N ALA A 35 1.56 -0.01 7.36
CA ALA A 35 2.00 -1.18 6.60
C ALA A 35 3.11 -2.01 7.27
N LEU A 36 3.87 -1.42 8.21
CA LEU A 36 5.02 -2.07 8.86
C LEU A 36 4.66 -3.36 9.62
N GLY A 37 3.42 -3.48 10.08
CA GLY A 37 2.90 -4.66 10.79
C GLY A 37 2.22 -5.71 9.90
N GLU A 38 2.03 -5.42 8.62
CA GLU A 38 1.19 -6.24 7.75
C GLU A 38 1.95 -7.39 7.09
N GLY A 39 1.20 -8.44 6.73
CA GLY A 39 1.72 -9.56 5.95
C GLY A 39 2.24 -9.14 4.57
N LEU A 40 3.13 -9.95 3.98
CA LEU A 40 3.72 -9.67 2.66
C LEU A 40 2.65 -9.64 1.56
N ASP A 41 1.97 -10.77 1.37
CA ASP A 41 0.96 -10.90 0.31
C ASP A 41 -0.34 -10.20 0.70
N SER A 42 -0.85 -10.41 1.92
CA SER A 42 -2.12 -9.80 2.37
C SER A 42 -2.03 -8.27 2.39
N GLY A 43 -0.97 -7.70 2.97
CA GLY A 43 -0.78 -6.25 3.01
C GLY A 43 -0.61 -5.63 1.63
N TYR A 44 0.05 -6.34 0.70
CA TYR A 44 0.15 -5.90 -0.70
C TYR A 44 -1.20 -5.89 -1.40
N TYR A 45 -1.94 -7.00 -1.38
CA TYR A 45 -3.22 -7.10 -2.09
C TYR A 45 -4.30 -6.19 -1.49
N GLU A 46 -4.32 -6.03 -0.17
CA GLU A 46 -5.27 -5.15 0.50
C GLU A 46 -5.02 -3.67 0.17
N ALA A 47 -3.74 -3.24 0.14
CA ALA A 47 -3.36 -1.89 -0.29
C ALA A 47 -3.68 -1.67 -1.78
N GLN A 48 -3.40 -2.66 -2.63
CA GLN A 48 -3.69 -2.61 -4.06
C GLN A 48 -5.19 -2.45 -4.32
N GLU A 49 -6.03 -3.26 -3.68
CA GLU A 49 -7.48 -3.21 -3.88
C GLU A 49 -8.05 -1.84 -3.53
N LEU A 50 -7.58 -1.24 -2.42
CA LEU A 50 -8.00 0.09 -2.01
C LEU A 50 -7.50 1.16 -2.99
N ALA A 51 -6.24 1.07 -3.44
CA ALA A 51 -5.67 2.00 -4.42
C ALA A 51 -6.48 1.99 -5.74
N GLU A 52 -6.85 0.81 -6.24
CA GLU A 52 -7.68 0.65 -7.44
C GLU A 52 -9.06 1.28 -7.26
N ALA A 53 -9.70 1.09 -6.11
CA ALA A 53 -11.00 1.67 -5.83
C ALA A 53 -10.96 3.21 -5.78
N PHE A 54 -9.91 3.79 -5.18
CA PHE A 54 -9.70 5.26 -5.20
C PHE A 54 -9.40 5.79 -6.60
N LEU A 55 -8.66 5.05 -7.44
CA LEU A 55 -8.43 5.41 -8.84
C LEU A 55 -9.73 5.41 -9.65
N GLU A 56 -10.61 4.44 -9.42
CA GLU A 56 -11.93 4.38 -10.04
C GLU A 56 -12.80 5.56 -9.59
N ALA A 57 -12.83 5.85 -8.28
CA ALA A 57 -13.57 6.99 -7.75
C ALA A 57 -13.05 8.33 -8.31
N ALA A 58 -11.72 8.49 -8.45
CA ALA A 58 -11.12 9.67 -9.07
C ALA A 58 -11.52 9.81 -10.54
N ARG A 59 -11.58 8.69 -11.30
CA ARG A 59 -12.04 8.70 -12.70
C ARG A 59 -13.51 9.10 -12.82
N GLU A 60 -14.37 8.58 -11.95
CA GLU A 60 -15.79 8.95 -11.93
C GLU A 60 -15.98 10.43 -11.56
N ALA A 61 -15.24 10.92 -10.57
CA ALA A 61 -15.27 12.33 -10.19
C ALA A 61 -14.85 13.26 -11.33
N ASN A 62 -13.81 12.88 -12.09
CA ASN A 62 -13.37 13.63 -13.28
C ASN A 62 -14.40 13.60 -14.42
N ALA A 63 -15.23 12.56 -14.47
CA ALA A 63 -16.35 12.46 -15.41
C ALA A 63 -17.63 13.13 -14.88
N GLU A 64 -17.56 13.84 -13.75
CA GLU A 64 -18.69 14.50 -13.09
C GLU A 64 -19.83 13.55 -12.72
N ILE A 65 -19.51 12.27 -12.50
CA ILE A 65 -20.49 11.28 -12.03
C ILE A 65 -20.75 11.54 -10.54
N THR A 66 -21.99 11.88 -10.22
CA THR A 66 -22.41 12.25 -8.87
C THR A 66 -23.38 11.25 -8.22
N ASP A 67 -23.73 10.18 -8.92
CA ASP A 67 -24.64 9.13 -8.45
C ASP A 67 -24.13 8.48 -7.15
N PRO A 68 -24.86 8.55 -6.02
CA PRO A 68 -24.46 7.89 -4.77
C PRO A 68 -24.25 6.38 -4.91
N GLU A 69 -24.94 5.74 -5.85
CA GLU A 69 -24.83 4.30 -6.12
C GLU A 69 -23.88 4.00 -7.31
N SER A 70 -22.92 4.90 -7.56
CA SER A 70 -21.95 4.68 -8.63
C SER A 70 -21.06 3.45 -8.36
N PRO A 71 -20.61 2.74 -9.40
CA PRO A 71 -19.78 1.55 -9.24
C PRO A 71 -18.55 1.75 -8.34
N ALA A 72 -17.84 2.89 -8.45
CA ALA A 72 -16.69 3.14 -7.59
C ALA A 72 -17.06 3.36 -6.11
N ARG A 73 -18.22 4.00 -5.84
CA ARG A 73 -18.72 4.19 -4.47
C ARG A 73 -19.18 2.88 -3.85
N GLU A 74 -19.92 2.07 -4.60
CA GLU A 74 -20.28 0.71 -4.19
C GLU A 74 -19.03 -0.12 -3.89
N ARG A 75 -18.00 -0.06 -4.75
CA ARG A 75 -16.74 -0.77 -4.53
C ARG A 75 -16.04 -0.33 -3.25
N LEU A 76 -15.94 0.98 -3.00
CA LEU A 76 -15.36 1.50 -1.75
C LEU A 76 -16.17 1.05 -0.52
N SER A 77 -17.50 1.12 -0.55
CA SER A 77 -18.35 0.62 0.53
C SER A 77 -18.10 -0.87 0.77
N ASN A 78 -18.11 -1.67 -0.28
CA ASN A 78 -17.89 -3.10 -0.22
C ASN A 78 -16.52 -3.48 0.34
N ILE A 79 -15.46 -2.68 0.12
CA ILE A 79 -14.15 -2.90 0.73
C ILE A 79 -14.22 -2.64 2.24
N LEU A 80 -14.84 -1.54 2.65
CA LEU A 80 -14.95 -1.16 4.06
C LEU A 80 -15.86 -2.11 4.85
N ASP A 81 -16.93 -2.64 4.24
CA ASP A 81 -17.89 -3.54 4.87
C ASP A 81 -17.31 -4.93 5.16
N ARG A 82 -16.24 -5.34 4.45
CA ARG A 82 -15.54 -6.62 4.72
C ARG A 82 -14.76 -6.62 6.04
N GLY A 83 -14.54 -5.45 6.64
CA GLY A 83 -13.98 -5.33 7.98
C GLY A 83 -12.47 -5.58 8.09
N SER A 84 -11.68 -5.40 7.02
CA SER A 84 -10.22 -5.33 7.16
C SER A 84 -9.86 -4.08 7.98
N SER A 85 -9.25 -4.28 9.15
CA SER A 85 -8.75 -3.18 9.97
C SER A 85 -7.67 -2.39 9.25
N TYR A 86 -6.85 -3.05 8.44
CA TYR A 86 -5.77 -2.40 7.70
C TYR A 86 -6.34 -1.49 6.61
N GLN A 87 -7.21 -2.01 5.73
CA GLN A 87 -7.85 -1.19 4.69
C GLN A 87 -8.67 -0.04 5.29
N ARG A 88 -9.31 -0.26 6.45
CA ARG A 88 -10.03 0.81 7.16
C ARG A 88 -9.10 1.92 7.63
N HIS A 89 -7.97 1.59 8.26
CA HIS A 89 -7.01 2.60 8.69
C HIS A 89 -6.36 3.34 7.52
N LEU A 90 -6.05 2.64 6.41
CA LEU A 90 -5.58 3.28 5.19
C LEU A 90 -6.62 4.27 4.64
N PHE A 91 -7.89 3.84 4.56
CA PHE A 91 -8.99 4.68 4.11
C PHE A 91 -9.12 5.93 4.98
N ASP A 92 -9.21 5.76 6.30
CA ASP A 92 -9.36 6.86 7.25
C ASP A 92 -8.20 7.87 7.13
N LYS A 93 -6.99 7.39 6.80
CA LYS A 93 -5.82 8.25 6.61
C LYS A 93 -5.89 9.13 5.36
N VAL A 94 -6.50 8.65 4.28
CA VAL A 94 -6.55 9.37 2.99
C VAL A 94 -7.92 10.00 2.69
N ALA A 95 -8.95 9.69 3.47
CA ALA A 95 -10.34 10.11 3.22
C ALA A 95 -10.53 11.63 3.17
N THR A 96 -9.66 12.41 3.81
CA THR A 96 -9.71 13.88 3.79
C THR A 96 -8.97 14.51 2.61
N LEU A 97 -8.26 13.72 1.81
CA LEU A 97 -7.50 14.19 0.65
C LEU A 97 -8.40 14.25 -0.60
N PRO A 98 -8.06 15.08 -1.59
CA PRO A 98 -8.62 14.94 -2.93
C PRO A 98 -8.44 13.51 -3.45
N LEU A 99 -9.44 12.96 -4.15
CA LEU A 99 -9.43 11.57 -4.63
C LEU A 99 -8.17 11.20 -5.43
N ALA A 100 -7.69 12.14 -6.26
CA ALA A 100 -6.47 11.93 -7.04
C ALA A 100 -5.20 11.83 -6.16
N ASP A 101 -5.12 12.64 -5.10
CA ASP A 101 -4.00 12.62 -4.16
C ASP A 101 -4.05 11.35 -3.29
N ALA A 102 -5.22 11.01 -2.78
CA ALA A 102 -5.46 9.75 -2.06
C ALA A 102 -5.06 8.53 -2.90
N ALA A 103 -5.49 8.49 -4.16
CA ALA A 103 -5.12 7.43 -5.10
C ALA A 103 -3.60 7.39 -5.34
N SER A 104 -2.97 8.54 -5.53
CA SER A 104 -1.52 8.66 -5.73
C SER A 104 -0.72 8.08 -4.54
N ASP A 105 -1.13 8.40 -3.32
CA ASP A 105 -0.48 7.93 -2.10
C ASP A 105 -0.69 6.43 -1.86
N LEU A 106 -1.88 5.90 -2.13
CA LEU A 106 -2.16 4.47 -2.05
C LEU A 106 -1.44 3.66 -3.14
N VAL A 107 -1.31 4.20 -4.35
CA VAL A 107 -0.51 3.59 -5.43
C VAL A 107 0.97 3.53 -5.04
N TRP A 108 1.49 4.62 -4.45
CA TRP A 108 2.84 4.64 -3.91
C TRP A 108 3.04 3.56 -2.83
N LEU A 109 2.11 3.44 -1.88
CA LEU A 109 2.17 2.41 -0.83
C LEU A 109 2.13 1.00 -1.43
N THR A 110 1.29 0.78 -2.43
CA THR A 110 1.17 -0.50 -3.13
C THR A 110 2.49 -0.89 -3.78
N ALA A 111 3.19 0.05 -4.42
CA ALA A 111 4.50 -0.20 -5.01
C ALA A 111 5.55 -0.55 -3.95
N LEU A 112 5.53 0.14 -2.80
CA LEU A 112 6.41 -0.14 -1.67
C LEU A 112 6.17 -1.55 -1.09
N MET A 113 4.91 -1.91 -0.87
CA MET A 113 4.51 -3.24 -0.38
C MET A 113 4.87 -4.36 -1.36
N ARG A 114 4.71 -4.10 -2.66
CA ARG A 114 5.13 -5.04 -3.71
C ARG A 114 6.63 -5.29 -3.66
N GLY A 115 7.44 -4.24 -3.56
CA GLY A 115 8.90 -4.37 -3.46
C GLY A 115 9.32 -5.20 -2.25
N ARG A 116 8.66 -5.00 -1.10
CA ARG A 116 8.85 -5.82 0.10
C ARG A 116 8.51 -7.29 -0.14
N ALA A 117 7.35 -7.59 -0.73
CA ALA A 117 6.92 -8.96 -1.01
C ALA A 117 7.82 -9.67 -2.04
N ASP A 118 8.18 -8.97 -3.13
CA ASP A 118 9.02 -9.51 -4.21
C ASP A 118 10.44 -9.86 -3.71
N MET A 119 10.98 -9.10 -2.75
CA MET A 119 12.31 -9.34 -2.18
C MET A 119 12.38 -10.51 -1.19
N TYR A 120 11.25 -10.99 -0.66
CA TYR A 120 11.24 -12.06 0.32
C TYR A 120 11.85 -13.36 -0.20
N ARG A 121 11.39 -13.86 -1.36
CA ARG A 121 11.85 -15.16 -1.90
C ARG A 121 13.34 -15.16 -2.25
N PRO A 122 13.90 -14.15 -2.95
CA PRO A 122 15.34 -14.08 -3.22
C PRO A 122 16.20 -14.03 -1.96
N VAL A 123 15.76 -13.29 -0.93
CA VAL A 123 16.49 -13.16 0.35
C VAL A 123 16.51 -14.49 1.10
N GLU A 124 15.37 -15.17 1.21
CA GLU A 124 15.30 -16.48 1.86
C GLU A 124 16.14 -17.54 1.12
N ALA A 125 16.11 -17.55 -0.22
CA ALA A 125 16.96 -18.43 -1.01
C ALA A 125 18.46 -18.18 -0.75
N ALA A 126 18.86 -16.91 -0.69
CA ALA A 126 20.24 -16.52 -0.40
C ALA A 126 20.68 -16.95 1.01
N ARG A 127 19.81 -16.77 2.03
CA ARG A 127 20.03 -17.23 3.41
C ARG A 127 20.21 -18.74 3.51
N LEU A 128 19.49 -19.51 2.70
CA LEU A 128 19.65 -20.96 2.65
C LEU A 128 20.95 -21.39 1.96
N SER A 129 21.40 -20.67 0.93
CA SER A 129 22.63 -21.00 0.19
C SER A 129 23.94 -20.61 0.89
N THR A 130 23.87 -19.73 1.90
CA THR A 130 25.03 -19.21 2.64
C THR A 130 25.21 -19.86 4.02
N ARG A 131 24.31 -20.76 4.40
CA ARG A 131 24.43 -21.67 5.55
C ARG A 131 25.24 -22.89 5.19
#